data_AF-A0A940E0N7-F1
#
_entry.id   AF-A0A940E0N7-F1
#
_cell.length_a   1.000
_cell.length_b   1.000
_cell.length_c   1.000
_cell.angle_alpha   90.00
_cell.angle_beta   90.00
_cell.angle_gamma   90.00
#
_symmetry.space_group_name_H-M   'P 1'
#
loop_
_entity.id
_entity.type
_entity.pdbx_description
1 polymer ?
#
loop_
_entity_poly.entity_id
_entity_poly.type
_entity_poly.pdbx_seq_one_letter_code
_entity_poly.pdbx_strand_id
1 'polypeptide(L)'
;MNKRKPLIYVLSFLPGLGHFYLGLMNRGLQFMLMFFGTIFFVTSVMESLALFLPVIVFYSYFDVLRLYRMYREMEEVPDEPFIQYHIFQDKKYIIGWVLIIFGLFSILKHSMYHLPQSIAQYVSYDFVQNVVLGVIFIILGYRLLRGKKEKQV
;
A
#
# COMPACT_ATOMS: atom_id res chain seq x y z
N MET A 1 16.52 21.80 -17.22
CA MET A 1 15.13 22.18 -17.58
C MET A 1 14.52 22.91 -16.38
N ASN A 2 14.19 24.22 -16.46
CA ASN A 2 13.69 24.98 -15.30
C ASN A 2 12.28 24.53 -14.88
N LYS A 3 12.21 23.51 -14.03
CA LYS A 3 10.99 22.99 -13.42
C LYS A 3 10.33 24.10 -12.58
N ARG A 4 9.08 24.46 -12.90
CA ARG A 4 8.38 25.61 -12.27
C ARG A 4 7.92 25.24 -10.87
N LYS A 5 8.33 26.04 -9.86
CA LYS A 5 7.92 25.92 -8.45
C LYS A 5 6.43 25.58 -8.24
N PRO A 6 5.46 26.35 -8.77
CA PRO A 6 4.04 26.11 -8.46
C PRO A 6 3.52 24.76 -8.95
N LEU A 7 4.03 24.26 -10.08
CA LEU A 7 3.55 23.02 -10.68
C LEU A 7 3.88 21.80 -9.81
N ILE A 8 5.03 21.82 -9.11
CA ILE A 8 5.41 20.75 -8.18
C ILE A 8 4.46 20.68 -7.01
N TYR A 9 4.12 21.81 -6.40
CA TYR A 9 3.21 21.83 -5.25
C TYR A 9 1.81 21.30 -5.62
N VAL A 10 1.32 21.65 -6.82
CA VAL A 10 0.02 21.16 -7.31
C VAL A 10 0.08 19.67 -7.65
N LEU A 11 1.10 19.21 -8.39
CA LEU A 11 1.23 17.81 -8.77
C LEU A 11 1.48 16.90 -7.57
N SER A 12 2.15 17.39 -6.52
CA SER A 12 2.46 16.60 -5.33
C SER A 12 1.23 16.19 -4.51
N PHE A 13 0.06 16.80 -4.74
CA PHE A 13 -1.19 16.37 -4.09
C PHE A 13 -1.66 14.99 -4.54
N LEU A 14 -1.32 14.58 -5.77
CA LEU A 14 -1.57 13.21 -6.22
C LEU A 14 -0.29 12.38 -6.01
N PRO A 15 -0.32 11.32 -5.17
CA PRO A 15 0.86 10.51 -4.90
C PRO A 15 1.53 10.01 -6.18
N GLY A 16 2.84 10.25 -6.29
CA GLY A 16 3.67 9.86 -7.44
C GLY A 16 3.81 10.89 -8.57
N LEU A 17 2.84 11.79 -8.80
CA LEU A 17 2.94 12.75 -9.93
C LEU A 17 4.05 13.77 -9.73
N GLY A 18 4.27 14.24 -8.50
CA GLY A 18 5.38 15.13 -8.19
C GLY A 18 6.74 14.47 -8.42
N HIS A 19 6.88 13.17 -8.14
CA HIS A 19 8.10 12.40 -8.42
C HIS A 19 8.34 12.26 -9.92
N PHE A 20 7.31 11.93 -10.71
CA PHE A 20 7.41 11.89 -12.16
C PHE A 20 7.78 13.24 -12.75
N TYR A 21 7.27 14.33 -12.17
CA TYR A 21 7.69 15.67 -12.57
C TYR A 21 9.16 15.93 -12.28
N LEU A 22 9.78 15.29 -11.29
CA LEU A 22 11.23 15.37 -11.06
C LEU A 22 12.05 14.37 -11.89
N GLY A 23 11.41 13.50 -12.68
CA GLY A 23 12.07 12.42 -13.42
C GLY A 23 12.32 11.15 -12.61
N LEU A 24 11.76 11.06 -11.40
CA LEU A 24 11.94 9.93 -10.48
C LEU A 24 10.84 8.88 -10.72
N MET A 25 11.03 8.06 -11.75
CA MET A 25 10.04 7.11 -12.24
C MET A 25 9.81 5.96 -11.26
N ASN A 26 10.89 5.36 -10.75
CA ASN A 26 10.79 4.23 -9.83
C ASN A 26 10.08 4.65 -8.54
N ARG A 27 10.45 5.81 -8.01
CA ARG A 27 9.88 6.32 -6.76
C ARG A 27 8.43 6.76 -6.93
N GLY A 28 8.11 7.45 -8.02
CA GLY A 28 6.74 7.88 -8.33
C GLY A 28 5.78 6.71 -8.51
N LEU A 29 6.21 5.67 -9.23
CA LEU A 29 5.40 4.47 -9.44
C LEU A 29 5.07 3.77 -8.12
N GLN A 30 6.01 3.70 -7.18
CA GLN A 30 5.76 3.09 -5.87
C GLN A 30 4.70 3.85 -5.06
N PHE A 31 4.75 5.18 -5.03
CA PHE A 31 3.70 5.97 -4.38
C PHE A 31 2.35 5.83 -5.06
N MET A 32 2.34 5.78 -6.39
CA MET A 32 1.11 5.60 -7.15
C MET A 32 0.49 4.22 -6.90
N LEU A 33 1.30 3.15 -6.90
CA LEU A 33 0.86 1.80 -6.56
C LEU A 33 0.39 1.69 -5.10
N MET A 34 1.10 2.31 -4.14
CA MET A 34 0.67 2.34 -2.74
C MET A 34 -0.67 3.05 -2.58
N PHE A 35 -0.86 4.19 -3.24
CA PHE A 35 -2.09 4.97 -3.15
C PHE A 35 -3.29 4.24 -3.77
N PHE A 36 -3.21 3.88 -5.06
CA PHE A 36 -4.31 3.19 -5.75
C PHE A 36 -4.52 1.78 -5.22
N GLY A 37 -3.44 1.08 -4.84
CA GLY A 37 -3.53 -0.21 -4.17
C GLY A 37 -4.31 -0.10 -2.86
N THR A 38 -4.01 0.90 -2.03
CA THR A 38 -4.76 1.13 -0.79
C THR A 38 -6.24 1.42 -1.07
N ILE A 39 -6.58 2.25 -2.06
CA ILE A 39 -7.97 2.49 -2.46
C ILE A 39 -8.67 1.18 -2.83
N PHE A 40 -8.03 0.34 -3.65
CA PHE A 40 -8.57 -0.97 -4.03
C PHE A 40 -8.82 -1.88 -2.83
N PHE A 41 -7.89 -1.92 -1.87
CA PHE A 41 -8.08 -2.70 -0.63
C PHE A 41 -9.17 -2.12 0.27
N VAL A 42 -9.31 -0.79 0.34
CA VAL A 42 -10.39 -0.13 1.09
C VAL A 42 -11.75 -0.52 0.55
N THR A 43 -11.93 -0.51 -0.78
CA THR A 43 -13.22 -0.81 -1.41
C THR A 43 -13.54 -2.30 -1.50
N SER A 44 -12.51 -3.16 -1.49
CA SER A 44 -12.70 -4.60 -1.74
C SER A 44 -12.54 -5.47 -0.49
N VAL A 45 -11.73 -5.05 0.49
CA VAL A 45 -11.31 -5.89 1.62
C VAL A 45 -11.62 -5.29 2.98
N MET A 46 -11.18 -4.07 3.27
CA MET A 46 -11.35 -3.52 4.60
C MET A 46 -11.35 -2.00 4.59
N GLU A 47 -12.51 -1.42 4.92
CA GLU A 47 -12.72 0.02 4.93
C GLU A 47 -11.76 0.75 5.88
N SER A 48 -11.39 0.12 7.01
CA SER A 48 -10.47 0.70 7.98
C SER A 48 -9.09 1.01 7.40
N LEU A 49 -8.67 0.39 6.29
CA LEU A 49 -7.42 0.74 5.61
C LEU A 49 -7.42 2.19 5.07
N ALA A 50 -8.57 2.86 5.02
CA ALA A 50 -8.68 4.25 4.59
C ALA A 50 -7.82 5.20 5.46
N LEU A 51 -7.50 4.80 6.70
CA LEU A 51 -6.58 5.54 7.58
C LEU A 51 -5.16 5.69 6.99
N PHE A 52 -4.75 4.80 6.08
CA PHE A 52 -3.45 4.88 5.42
C PHE A 52 -3.41 5.87 4.25
N LEU A 53 -4.56 6.19 3.63
CA LEU A 53 -4.63 7.13 2.51
C LEU A 53 -4.05 8.52 2.83
N PRO A 54 -4.48 9.21 3.91
CA PRO A 54 -3.89 10.51 4.25
C PRO A 54 -2.40 10.38 4.57
N VAL A 55 -1.97 9.30 5.23
CA VAL A 55 -0.55 9.05 5.54
C VAL A 55 0.28 8.96 4.26
N ILE A 56 -0.19 8.19 3.27
CA ILE A 56 0.49 8.03 1.97
C ILE A 56 0.54 9.37 1.24
N VAL A 57 -0.56 10.13 1.21
CA VAL A 57 -0.64 11.43 0.53
C VAL A 57 0.34 12.43 1.15
N PHE A 58 0.29 12.63 2.47
CA PHE A 58 1.19 13.57 3.14
C PHE A 58 2.65 13.15 3.01
N TYR A 59 2.94 11.86 3.19
CA TYR A 59 4.32 11.38 3.04
C TYR A 59 4.83 11.59 1.62
N SER A 60 4.07 11.19 0.60
CA SER A 60 4.42 11.41 -0.80
C SER A 60 4.64 12.89 -1.08
N TYR A 61 3.78 13.77 -0.56
CA TYR A 61 3.89 15.21 -0.74
C TYR A 61 5.21 15.76 -0.17
N PHE A 62 5.48 15.48 1.11
CA PHE A 62 6.71 15.96 1.76
C PHE A 62 7.98 15.35 1.14
N ASP A 63 7.91 14.11 0.67
CA ASP A 63 9.02 13.45 0.00
C ASP A 63 9.38 14.15 -1.32
N VAL A 64 8.38 14.49 -2.16
CA VAL A 64 8.63 15.30 -3.37
C VAL A 64 9.23 16.66 -3.02
N LEU A 65 8.73 17.34 -1.98
CA LEU A 65 9.27 18.65 -1.61
C LEU A 65 10.71 18.57 -1.14
N ARG A 66 11.09 17.51 -0.42
CA ARG A 66 12.48 17.25 -0.05
C ARG A 66 13.33 17.00 -1.29
N LEU A 67 12.88 16.14 -2.20
CA LEU A 67 13.59 15.83 -3.45
C LEU A 67 13.73 17.05 -4.36
N TYR A 68 12.72 17.92 -4.41
CA TYR A 68 12.78 19.15 -5.18
C TYR A 68 13.79 20.13 -4.62
N ARG A 69 13.95 20.22 -3.29
CA ARG A 69 15.03 21.02 -2.69
C ARG A 69 16.39 20.48 -3.11
N MET A 70 16.59 19.16 -3.06
CA MET A 70 17.85 18.53 -3.50
C MET A 70 18.09 18.74 -5.00
N TYR A 71 17.07 18.62 -5.86
CA TYR A 71 17.17 18.88 -7.31
C TYR A 71 17.55 20.33 -7.65
N ARG A 72 17.32 21.29 -6.74
CA ARG A 72 17.76 22.67 -6.93
C ARG A 72 19.23 22.88 -6.56
N GLU A 73 19.78 22.01 -5.73
CA GLU A 73 21.18 22.06 -5.27
C GLU A 73 22.09 21.15 -6.11
N MET A 74 21.56 20.01 -6.55
CA MET A 74 22.21 19.01 -7.38
C MET A 74 21.53 18.98 -8.74
N GLU A 75 22.31 19.01 -9.83
CA GLU A 75 21.79 19.09 -11.20
C GLU A 75 20.91 17.88 -11.58
N GLU A 76 21.18 16.73 -10.95
CA GLU A 76 20.38 15.50 -11.06
C GLU A 76 20.21 14.83 -9.68
N VAL A 77 19.01 14.30 -9.43
CA VAL A 77 18.69 13.50 -8.25
C VAL A 77 18.59 12.04 -8.69
N PRO A 78 19.34 11.10 -8.07
CA PRO A 78 19.28 9.70 -8.47
C PRO A 78 17.88 9.11 -8.21
N ASP A 79 17.35 8.38 -9.21
CA ASP A 79 16.05 7.71 -9.10
C ASP A 79 16.15 6.40 -8.33
N GLU A 80 16.32 6.54 -7.02
CA GLU A 80 16.34 5.41 -6.10
C GLU A 80 14.91 5.01 -5.68
N PRO A 81 14.56 3.72 -5.75
CA PRO A 81 13.28 3.23 -5.29
C PRO A 81 13.14 3.41 -3.77
N PHE A 82 11.95 3.82 -3.30
CA PHE A 82 11.68 3.94 -1.86
C PHE A 82 11.74 2.58 -1.15
N ILE A 83 11.15 1.55 -1.76
CA ILE A 83 11.27 0.14 -1.36
C ILE A 83 12.18 -0.54 -2.37
N GLN A 84 13.32 -1.07 -1.89
CA GLN A 84 14.28 -1.75 -2.75
C GLN A 84 13.71 -3.06 -3.30
N TYR A 85 13.90 -3.30 -4.59
CA TYR A 85 13.39 -4.48 -5.28
C TYR A 85 13.91 -5.81 -4.70
N HIS A 86 15.10 -5.83 -4.11
CA HIS A 86 15.68 -7.02 -3.50
C HIS A 86 14.82 -7.59 -2.37
N ILE A 87 14.15 -6.70 -1.60
CA ILE A 87 13.22 -7.11 -0.52
C ILE A 87 12.06 -7.96 -1.07
N PHE A 88 11.58 -7.64 -2.27
CA PHE A 88 10.53 -8.40 -2.94
C PHE A 88 11.05 -9.71 -3.54
N GLN A 89 12.31 -9.74 -3.99
CA GLN A 89 12.92 -10.96 -4.54
C GLN A 89 13.12 -12.04 -3.47
N ASP A 90 13.56 -11.64 -2.27
CA ASP A 90 13.77 -12.58 -1.15
C ASP A 90 12.45 -13.07 -0.55
N LYS A 91 11.38 -12.29 -0.73
CA LYS A 91 10.07 -12.52 -0.10
C LYS A 91 8.96 -12.83 -1.11
N LYS A 92 9.29 -13.33 -2.30
CA LYS A 92 8.29 -13.73 -3.32
C LYS A 92 7.20 -14.65 -2.78
N TYR A 93 7.56 -15.56 -1.87
CA TYR A 93 6.60 -16.45 -1.22
C TYR A 93 5.52 -15.68 -0.43
N ILE A 94 5.86 -14.54 0.18
CA ILE A 94 4.90 -13.68 0.89
C ILE A 94 3.91 -13.08 -0.10
N ILE A 95 4.41 -12.57 -1.24
CA ILE A 95 3.56 -12.02 -2.32
C ILE A 95 2.60 -13.10 -2.83
N GLY A 96 3.10 -14.32 -3.04
CA GLY A 96 2.28 -15.47 -3.43
C GLY A 96 1.18 -15.79 -2.43
N TRP A 97 1.51 -15.87 -1.13
CA TRP A 97 0.51 -16.10 -0.08
C TRP A 97 -0.54 -14.99 0.00
N VAL A 98 -0.13 -13.72 -0.13
CA VAL A 98 -1.07 -12.58 -0.16
C VAL A 98 -2.05 -12.72 -1.32
N LEU A 99 -1.57 -13.06 -2.52
CA LEU A 99 -2.42 -13.27 -3.71
C LEU A 99 -3.39 -14.44 -3.52
N ILE A 100 -2.93 -15.57 -2.96
CA ILE A 100 -3.79 -16.74 -2.69
C ILE A 100 -4.90 -16.39 -1.70
N ILE A 101 -4.55 -15.74 -0.58
CA ILE A 101 -5.53 -15.32 0.44
C ILE A 101 -6.55 -14.37 -0.19
N PHE A 102 -6.09 -13.40 -0.97
CA PHE A 102 -6.97 -12.45 -1.65
C PHE A 102 -7.91 -13.13 -2.65
N GLY A 103 -7.40 -14.08 -3.45
CA GLY A 103 -8.20 -14.88 -4.37
C GLY A 103 -9.27 -15.69 -3.65
N LEU A 104 -8.92 -16.31 -2.51
CA LEU A 104 -9.86 -17.08 -1.70
C LEU A 104 -10.96 -16.21 -1.11
N PHE A 105 -10.62 -15.02 -0.58
CA PHE A 105 -11.61 -14.05 -0.10
C PHE A 105 -12.58 -13.61 -1.20
N SER A 106 -12.07 -13.35 -2.41
CA SER A 106 -12.91 -12.97 -3.56
C SER A 106 -13.92 -14.06 -3.92
N ILE A 107 -13.47 -15.33 -3.93
CA ILE A 107 -14.35 -16.48 -4.19
C ILE A 107 -15.41 -16.63 -3.08
N LEU A 108 -15.01 -16.50 -1.81
CA LEU A 108 -15.93 -16.57 -0.67
C LEU A 108 -17.00 -15.47 -0.75
N LYS A 109 -16.61 -14.25 -1.13
CA LYS A 109 -17.55 -13.13 -1.34
C LYS A 109 -18.63 -13.46 -2.36
N HIS A 110 -18.22 -13.99 -3.50
CA HIS A 110 -19.15 -14.34 -4.56
C HIS A 110 -20.02 -15.53 -4.18
N SER A 111 -19.44 -16.53 -3.50
CA SER A 111 -20.17 -17.72 -3.05
C SER A 111 -21.22 -17.41 -1.99
N MET A 112 -20.98 -16.46 -1.08
CA MET A 112 -21.96 -16.09 -0.05
C MET A 112 -23.22 -15.44 -0.63
N TYR A 113 -23.14 -14.79 -1.80
CA TYR A 113 -24.32 -14.23 -2.48
C TYR A 113 -25.31 -15.33 -2.94
N HIS A 114 -24.82 -16.55 -3.16
CA HIS A 114 -25.64 -17.68 -3.61
C HIS A 114 -26.12 -18.58 -2.46
N LEU A 115 -25.88 -18.20 -1.20
CA LEU A 115 -26.35 -18.97 -0.05
C LEU A 115 -27.90 -18.93 0.05
N PRO A 116 -28.55 -20.04 0.45
CA PRO A 116 -29.97 -20.04 0.75
C PRO A 116 -30.34 -18.97 1.80
N GLN A 117 -31.46 -18.28 1.60
CA GLN A 117 -31.90 -17.19 2.49
C GLN A 117 -32.03 -17.61 3.96
N SER A 118 -32.31 -18.89 4.22
CA SER A 118 -32.39 -19.46 5.57
C SER A 118 -31.09 -19.34 6.37
N ILE A 119 -29.93 -19.36 5.70
CA ILE A 119 -28.61 -19.24 6.31
C ILE A 119 -28.12 -17.78 6.26
N ALA A 120 -28.35 -17.10 5.14
CA ALA A 120 -27.88 -15.73 4.91
C ALA A 120 -28.45 -14.71 5.92
N GLN A 121 -29.64 -14.96 6.48
CA GLN A 121 -30.24 -14.08 7.50
C GLN A 121 -29.52 -14.08 8.85
N TYR A 122 -28.74 -15.12 9.16
CA TYR A 122 -28.05 -15.26 10.45
C TYR A 122 -26.56 -14.90 10.38
N VAL A 123 -25.98 -14.94 9.18
CA VAL A 123 -24.54 -14.79 8.98
C VAL A 123 -24.29 -13.80 7.85
N SER A 124 -24.04 -12.55 8.21
CA SER A 124 -23.65 -11.51 7.26
C SER A 124 -22.25 -11.76 6.72
N TYR A 125 -22.06 -11.61 5.41
CA TYR A 125 -20.75 -11.72 4.77
C TYR A 125 -19.73 -10.76 5.40
N ASP A 126 -20.12 -9.50 5.65
CA ASP A 126 -19.24 -8.50 6.27
C ASP A 126 -18.81 -8.92 7.68
N PHE A 127 -19.69 -9.58 8.43
CA PHE A 127 -19.35 -10.11 9.76
C PHE A 127 -18.30 -11.21 9.66
N VAL A 128 -18.51 -12.20 8.79
CA VAL A 128 -17.55 -13.30 8.59
C VAL A 128 -16.21 -12.75 8.08
N GLN A 129 -16.22 -11.86 7.09
CA GLN A 129 -15.02 -11.25 6.53
C GLN A 129 -14.22 -10.51 7.62
N ASN A 130 -14.88 -9.66 8.41
CA ASN A 130 -14.22 -8.89 9.45
C ASN A 130 -13.66 -9.79 10.56
N VAL A 131 -14.36 -10.88 10.94
CA VAL A 131 -13.86 -11.86 11.90
C VAL A 131 -12.61 -12.57 11.36
N VAL A 132 -12.64 -13.07 10.11
CA VAL A 132 -11.50 -13.77 9.51
C VAL A 132 -10.29 -12.83 9.38
N LEU A 133 -10.50 -11.60 8.91
CA LEU A 133 -9.44 -10.58 8.83
C LEU A 133 -8.88 -10.24 10.21
N GLY A 134 -9.74 -10.09 11.22
CA GLY A 134 -9.33 -9.86 12.61
C GLY A 134 -8.43 -10.98 13.14
N VAL A 135 -8.80 -12.25 12.92
CA VAL A 135 -7.97 -13.41 13.30
C VAL A 135 -6.63 -13.40 12.57
N ILE A 136 -6.61 -13.11 11.27
CA ILE A 136 -5.37 -12.99 10.48
C ILE A 136 -4.47 -11.89 11.06
N PHE A 137 -5.01 -10.70 11.36
CA PHE A 137 -4.23 -9.60 11.94
C PHE A 137 -3.69 -9.93 13.32
N ILE A 138 -4.47 -10.61 14.17
CA ILE A 138 -4.00 -11.06 15.48
C ILE A 138 -2.83 -12.03 15.33
N ILE A 139 -2.93 -13.02 14.43
CA ILE A 139 -1.86 -13.99 14.17
C ILE A 139 -0.61 -13.29 13.62
N LEU A 140 -0.78 -12.37 12.66
CA LEU A 140 0.31 -11.59 12.09
C LEU A 140 0.98 -10.70 13.14
N GLY A 141 0.20 -9.99 13.95
CA GLY A 141 0.67 -9.16 15.05
C GLY A 141 1.43 -9.97 16.08
N TYR A 142 0.90 -11.12 16.49
CA TYR A 142 1.57 -12.04 17.40
C TYR A 142 2.91 -12.54 16.83
N ARG A 143 2.94 -12.91 15.55
CA ARG A 143 4.18 -13.35 14.88
C ARG A 143 5.22 -12.24 14.79
N LEU A 144 4.79 -11.00 14.52
CA LEU A 144 5.66 -9.81 14.49
C LEU A 144 6.30 -9.54 15.86
N LEU A 145 5.54 -9.65 16.94
CA LEU A 145 6.04 -9.50 18.31
C LEU A 145 7.08 -10.57 18.68
N ARG A 146 7.06 -11.72 18.01
CA ARG A 146 7.97 -12.85 18.25
C ARG A 146 9.19 -12.89 17.32
N GLY A 147 9.35 -11.89 16.44
CA GLY A 147 10.50 -11.77 15.54
C GLY A 147 11.82 -11.80 16.34
N LYS A 148 12.75 -12.66 15.91
CA LYS A 148 14.04 -12.90 16.58
C LYS A 148 14.72 -11.56 16.90
N LYS A 149 15.06 -11.35 18.17
CA LYS A 149 16.09 -10.38 18.56
C LYS A 149 17.32 -10.71 17.74
N GLU A 150 17.73 -9.81 16.84
CA GLU A 150 19.07 -9.86 16.27
C GLU A 150 20.05 -9.92 17.44
N LYS A 151 20.86 -10.96 17.46
CA LYS A 151 22.06 -10.96 18.29
C LYS A 151 22.94 -9.85 17.71
N GLN A 152 22.91 -8.70 18.36
CA GLN A 152 23.99 -7.74 18.23
C GLN A 152 25.25 -8.46 18.73
N VAL A 153 26.15 -8.77 17.81
CA VAL A 153 27.54 -9.17 18.09
C VAL A 153 28.38 -7.92 17.95
#